data_AF-A0A2T7X5X6-F1
#
_entry.id   AF-A0A2T7X5X6-F1
#
_cell.length_a   1.000
_cell.length_b   1.000
_cell.length_c   1.000
_cell.angle_alpha   90.00
_cell.angle_beta   90.00
_cell.angle_gamma   90.00
#
_symmetry.space_group_name_H-M   'P 1'
#
loop_
_entity.id
_entity.type
_entity.pdbx_description
1 polymer ?
#
loop_
_entity_poly.entity_id
_entity_poly.type
_entity_poly.pdbx_seq_one_letter_code
_entity_poly.pdbx_strand_id
1 'polypeptide(L)'
;MTPVRPIVRLLGSVEMARAFTLAALTAVFGSFAIEQMTSAVTLAAVITALCLLGGAILWVRREELSPLRIAPSSLFAFLCWALVSLVWTTDRSDTVFGWLSLFGFAFLAITVGHIRDTLQTVRAIGDTLRGLLAVSLGIEILSGILLDVPFAFLGVQGNLAAGGPIQGLFGSRNMLGFIAVIALITFVIEWRTQSVDPPLAVVSVALAGSLAFLSSSPTVLVLAVAVGIVTVALTIVRHASPERRNLVQWMLGILVALALTVAFALRHQIIALLDAGSDFSIRATLWNTILDFVAVKPIQGWGWFGDWARGEYPFTYINFQLDDRHQSALNAFFDVLLQLGSIGLVLFLLLGGVALVRSWLVASVRRSVVYAWTPITLVTLAVDSMFESFTIVGAGWFMLVLCALRAGQSRSWRENIDAAHTSSIPTLRPQE
;
A
#
# COMPACT_ATOMS: atom_id res chain seq x y z
N MET A 1 18.96 4.54 40.76
CA MET A 1 18.08 3.84 39.81
C MET A 1 16.67 4.37 40.01
N THR A 2 16.19 5.25 39.13
CA THR A 2 14.79 5.74 39.21
C THR A 2 13.85 4.58 38.87
N PRO A 3 12.76 4.36 39.63
CA PRO A 3 11.78 3.34 39.30
C PRO A 3 11.08 3.77 38.02
N VAL A 4 11.54 3.26 36.89
CA VAL A 4 10.82 3.39 35.61
C VAL A 4 9.43 2.79 35.84
N ARG A 5 8.40 3.63 35.75
CA ARG A 5 7.01 3.24 35.99
C ARG A 5 6.67 1.97 35.20
N PRO A 6 5.95 0.98 35.76
CA PRO A 6 5.65 -0.29 35.08
C PRO A 6 5.09 -0.14 33.66
N ILE A 7 4.26 0.91 33.44
CA ILE A 7 3.68 1.27 32.15
C ILE A 7 4.75 1.59 31.10
N VAL A 8 5.81 2.31 31.47
CA VAL A 8 6.90 2.67 30.56
C VAL A 8 7.66 1.41 30.13
N ARG A 9 7.89 0.46 31.05
CA ARG A 9 8.50 -0.83 30.73
C ARG A 9 7.64 -1.65 29.77
N LEU A 10 6.33 -1.69 30.01
CA LEU A 10 5.37 -2.39 29.15
C LEU A 10 5.36 -1.79 27.73
N LEU A 11 5.24 -0.47 27.61
CA LEU A 11 5.23 0.22 26.31
C LEU A 11 6.57 0.09 25.56
N GLY A 12 7.67 -0.02 26.29
CA GLY A 12 9.00 -0.30 25.72
C GLY A 12 9.25 -1.75 25.32
N SER A 13 8.38 -2.69 25.71
CA SER A 13 8.65 -4.12 25.55
C SER A 13 8.49 -4.63 24.11
N VAL A 14 9.14 -5.75 23.80
CA VAL A 14 9.07 -6.40 22.47
C VAL A 14 7.71 -7.07 22.27
N GLU A 15 7.11 -7.59 23.34
CA GLU A 15 5.79 -8.20 23.36
C GLU A 15 4.71 -7.17 23.05
N MET A 16 4.79 -5.97 23.64
CA MET A 16 3.86 -4.88 23.32
C MET A 16 4.01 -4.44 21.86
N ALA A 17 5.24 -4.29 21.36
CA ALA A 17 5.46 -3.98 19.95
C ALA A 17 4.87 -5.05 19.02
N ARG A 18 4.94 -6.33 19.40
CA ARG A 18 4.32 -7.44 18.67
C ARG A 18 2.80 -7.37 18.69
N ALA A 19 2.21 -7.27 19.87
CA ALA A 19 0.76 -7.19 20.05
C ALA A 19 0.18 -5.98 19.29
N PHE A 20 0.82 -4.82 19.44
CA PHE A 20 0.44 -3.60 18.72
C PHE A 20 0.49 -3.81 17.20
N THR A 21 1.58 -4.37 16.68
CA THR A 21 1.74 -4.58 15.23
C THR A 21 0.64 -5.49 14.69
N LEU A 22 0.37 -6.62 15.34
CA LEU A 22 -0.69 -7.54 14.90
C LEU A 22 -2.08 -6.90 15.01
N ALA A 23 -2.37 -6.19 16.10
CA ALA A 23 -3.64 -5.49 16.26
C ALA A 23 -3.84 -4.41 15.19
N ALA A 24 -2.81 -3.60 14.91
CA ALA A 24 -2.84 -2.57 13.89
C ALA A 24 -3.03 -3.17 12.50
N LEU A 25 -2.26 -4.20 12.13
CA LEU A 25 -2.38 -4.86 10.83
C LEU A 25 -3.76 -5.51 10.66
N THR A 26 -4.28 -6.20 11.68
CA THR A 26 -5.62 -6.79 11.61
C THR A 26 -6.71 -5.73 11.48
N ALA A 27 -6.61 -4.62 12.20
CA ALA A 27 -7.56 -3.51 12.06
C ALA A 27 -7.48 -2.83 10.68
N VAL A 28 -6.28 -2.68 10.13
CA VAL A 28 -6.04 -2.04 8.84
C VAL A 28 -6.51 -2.92 7.67
N PHE A 29 -6.10 -4.18 7.65
CA PHE A 29 -6.48 -5.11 6.57
C PHE A 29 -7.91 -5.64 6.71
N GLY A 30 -8.45 -5.64 7.94
CA GLY A 30 -9.84 -5.99 8.22
C GLY A 30 -10.78 -4.80 8.26
N SER A 31 -10.37 -3.60 7.82
CA SER A 31 -11.13 -2.36 7.99
C SER A 31 -12.54 -2.45 7.41
N PHE A 32 -12.67 -3.01 6.20
CA PHE A 32 -13.97 -3.21 5.54
C PHE A 32 -14.88 -4.12 6.37
N ALA A 33 -14.38 -5.26 6.85
CA ALA A 33 -15.16 -6.19 7.65
C ALA A 33 -15.58 -5.56 8.98
N ILE A 34 -14.69 -4.81 9.64
CA ILE A 34 -15.02 -4.09 10.89
C ILE A 34 -16.14 -3.08 10.63
N GLU A 35 -16.02 -2.28 9.57
CA GLU A 35 -17.01 -1.26 9.22
C GLU A 35 -18.38 -1.87 8.92
N GLN A 36 -18.43 -2.92 8.11
CA GLN A 36 -19.70 -3.57 7.72
C GLN A 36 -20.34 -4.40 8.84
N MET A 37 -19.54 -5.07 9.68
CA MET A 37 -20.06 -5.85 10.80
C MET A 37 -20.48 -4.98 11.98
N THR A 38 -19.96 -3.76 12.08
CA THR A 38 -20.23 -2.86 13.20
C THR A 38 -20.66 -1.48 12.72
N SER A 39 -19.72 -0.56 12.49
CA SER A 39 -19.97 0.76 11.91
C SER A 39 -18.66 1.46 11.55
N ALA A 40 -18.73 2.50 10.71
CA ALA A 40 -17.61 3.40 10.45
C ALA A 40 -17.10 4.10 11.73
N VAL A 41 -17.98 4.38 12.69
CA VAL A 41 -17.62 4.97 13.99
C VAL A 41 -16.76 4.02 14.81
N THR A 42 -17.09 2.72 14.81
CA THR A 42 -16.30 1.68 15.48
C THR A 42 -14.91 1.59 14.86
N LEU A 43 -14.81 1.57 13.53
CA LEU A 43 -13.52 1.57 12.84
C LEU A 43 -12.69 2.81 13.21
N ALA A 44 -13.29 4.00 13.16
CA ALA A 44 -12.62 5.24 13.55
C ALA A 44 -12.14 5.21 15.01
N ALA A 45 -12.94 4.67 15.93
CA ALA A 45 -12.57 4.52 17.34
C ALA A 45 -11.39 3.54 17.51
N VAL A 46 -11.40 2.39 16.81
CA VAL A 46 -10.30 1.41 16.84
C VAL A 46 -9.00 2.03 16.30
N ILE A 47 -9.06 2.68 15.14
CA ILE A 47 -7.89 3.33 14.53
C ILE A 47 -7.37 4.45 15.44
N THR A 48 -8.26 5.26 16.02
CA THR A 48 -7.88 6.33 16.96
C THR A 48 -7.21 5.76 18.22
N ALA A 49 -7.78 4.70 18.82
CA ALA A 49 -7.19 4.06 20.00
C ALA A 49 -5.80 3.49 19.69
N LEU A 50 -5.62 2.85 18.53
CA LEU A 50 -4.33 2.38 18.07
C LEU A 50 -3.36 3.54 17.79
N CYS A 51 -3.81 4.67 17.25
CA CYS A 51 -2.96 5.85 17.06
C CYS A 51 -2.50 6.42 18.41
N LEU A 52 -3.39 6.51 19.40
CA LEU A 52 -3.03 6.98 20.75
C LEU A 52 -2.02 6.04 21.41
N LEU A 53 -2.24 4.73 21.31
CA LEU A 53 -1.31 3.72 21.83
C LEU A 53 0.04 3.76 21.09
N GLY A 54 0.02 3.88 19.77
CA GLY A 54 1.21 4.02 18.94
C GLY A 54 2.01 5.28 19.30
N GLY A 55 1.33 6.40 19.51
CA GLY A 55 1.93 7.64 20.01
C GLY A 55 2.57 7.46 21.38
N ALA A 56 1.93 6.76 22.30
CA ALA A 56 2.50 6.44 23.61
C ALA A 56 3.76 5.56 23.49
N ILE A 57 3.76 4.57 22.60
CA ILE A 57 4.93 3.71 22.33
C ILE A 57 6.09 4.53 21.74
N LEU A 58 5.82 5.36 20.72
CA LEU A 58 6.84 6.22 20.11
C LEU A 58 7.38 7.26 21.11
N TRP A 59 6.53 7.79 21.98
CA TRP A 59 6.94 8.72 23.02
C TRP A 59 7.88 8.08 24.03
N VAL A 60 7.60 6.85 24.46
CA VAL A 60 8.48 6.09 25.36
C VAL A 60 9.82 5.79 24.68
N ARG A 61 9.80 5.51 23.37
CA ARG A 61 11.00 5.20 22.55
C ARG A 61 11.64 6.43 21.91
N ARG A 62 11.26 7.65 22.31
CA ARG A 62 11.70 8.90 21.65
C ARG A 62 13.21 9.08 21.59
N GLU A 63 13.95 8.50 22.52
CA GLU A 63 15.42 8.57 22.56
C GLU A 63 16.08 7.72 21.47
N GLU A 64 15.38 6.69 20.98
CA GLU A 64 15.80 5.85 19.85
C GLU A 64 15.42 6.47 18.50
N LEU A 65 14.47 7.42 18.51
CA LEU A 65 13.92 8.04 17.31
C LEU A 65 14.70 9.30 16.94
N SER A 66 15.34 9.28 15.77
CA SER A 66 15.87 10.51 15.18
C SER A 66 14.72 11.31 14.57
N PRO A 67 14.50 12.59 14.95
CA PRO A 67 13.40 13.42 14.42
C PRO A 67 13.42 13.53 12.88
N LEU A 68 14.63 13.52 12.31
CA LEU A 68 14.88 13.57 10.87
C LEU A 68 14.57 12.25 10.13
N ARG A 69 14.28 11.16 10.85
CA ARG A 69 14.02 9.83 10.29
C ARG A 69 12.58 9.35 10.48
N ILE A 70 11.71 10.17 11.09
CA ILE A 70 10.33 9.78 11.43
C ILE A 70 9.51 9.45 10.18
N ALA A 71 9.62 10.23 9.10
CA ALA A 71 8.98 9.88 7.84
C ALA A 71 9.67 10.56 6.65
N PRO A 72 9.48 10.05 5.41
CA PRO A 72 9.93 10.73 4.21
C PRO A 72 9.33 12.14 4.09
N SER A 73 10.13 13.12 3.70
CA SER A 73 9.65 14.51 3.50
C SER A 73 8.54 14.62 2.46
N SER A 74 8.56 13.75 1.44
CA SER A 74 7.48 13.65 0.44
C SER A 74 6.13 13.25 1.05
N LEU A 75 6.13 12.39 2.07
CA LEU A 75 4.90 12.01 2.77
C LEU A 75 4.34 13.19 3.56
N PHE A 76 5.18 13.91 4.31
CA PHE A 76 4.76 15.11 5.02
C PHE A 76 4.24 16.18 4.05
N ALA A 77 4.93 16.41 2.93
CA ALA A 77 4.47 17.35 1.92
C ALA A 77 3.08 16.98 1.37
N PHE A 78 2.84 15.71 1.07
CA PHE A 78 1.52 15.24 0.60
C PHE A 78 0.43 15.40 1.68
N LEU A 79 0.69 14.97 2.91
CA LEU A 79 -0.26 15.11 4.03
C LEU A 79 -0.55 16.58 4.36
N CYS A 80 0.45 17.45 4.33
CA CYS A 80 0.28 18.88 4.54
C CYS A 80 -0.51 19.52 3.41
N TRP A 81 -0.24 19.15 2.15
CA TRP A 81 -1.02 19.64 1.02
C TRP A 81 -2.50 19.21 1.12
N ALA A 82 -2.74 17.96 1.49
CA ALA A 82 -4.08 17.46 1.76
C ALA A 82 -4.77 18.23 2.90
N LEU A 83 -4.05 18.58 3.96
CA LEU A 83 -4.60 19.41 5.05
C LEU A 83 -4.92 20.83 4.58
N VAL A 84 -4.01 21.44 3.80
CA VAL A 84 -4.18 22.80 3.27
C VAL A 84 -5.40 22.89 2.33
N SER A 85 -5.82 21.77 1.74
CA SER A 85 -7.05 21.72 0.93
C SER A 85 -8.34 22.10 1.69
N LEU A 86 -8.32 22.08 3.03
CA LEU A 86 -9.40 22.64 3.87
C LEU A 86 -9.71 24.11 3.60
N VAL A 87 -8.76 24.86 3.04
CA VAL A 87 -8.93 26.28 2.74
C VAL A 87 -9.92 26.51 1.60
N TRP A 88 -9.99 25.62 0.61
CA TRP A 88 -10.81 25.79 -0.60
C TRP A 88 -11.83 24.68 -0.85
N THR A 89 -11.88 23.65 -0.01
CA THR A 89 -12.85 22.57 -0.11
C THR A 89 -14.30 23.06 -0.01
N THR A 90 -15.22 22.33 -0.64
CA THR A 90 -16.66 22.61 -0.57
C THR A 90 -17.26 22.23 0.78
N ASP A 91 -16.86 21.09 1.33
CA ASP A 91 -17.21 20.68 2.70
C ASP A 91 -15.98 20.42 3.56
N ARG A 92 -15.87 21.21 4.64
CA ARG A 92 -14.79 21.11 5.62
C ARG A 92 -14.95 19.90 6.52
N SER A 93 -16.17 19.46 6.85
CA SER A 93 -16.37 18.29 7.72
C SER A 93 -15.79 17.04 7.06
N ASP A 94 -16.25 16.73 5.86
CA ASP A 94 -15.81 15.54 5.15
C ASP A 94 -14.32 15.60 4.81
N THR A 95 -13.80 16.79 4.49
CA THR A 95 -12.36 16.97 4.28
C THR A 95 -11.54 16.70 5.55
N VAL A 96 -12.02 17.13 6.73
CA VAL A 96 -11.37 16.82 8.00
C VAL A 96 -11.40 15.32 8.28
N PHE A 97 -12.55 14.65 8.09
CA PHE A 97 -12.65 13.20 8.31
C PHE A 97 -11.79 12.40 7.33
N GLY A 98 -11.80 12.76 6.05
CA GLY A 98 -10.95 12.18 5.02
C GLY A 98 -9.46 12.35 5.32
N TRP A 99 -9.06 13.54 5.79
CA TRP A 99 -7.69 13.80 6.20
C TRP A 99 -7.30 13.02 7.47
N LEU A 100 -8.18 12.95 8.47
CA LEU A 100 -7.95 12.18 9.70
C LEU A 100 -7.80 10.68 9.41
N SER A 101 -8.60 10.14 8.49
CA SER A 101 -8.45 8.76 8.01
C SER A 101 -7.08 8.57 7.35
N LEU A 102 -6.73 9.40 6.37
CA LEU A 102 -5.43 9.36 5.68
C LEU A 102 -4.26 9.45 6.67
N PHE A 103 -4.33 10.38 7.62
CA PHE A 103 -3.31 10.57 8.66
C PHE A 103 -3.25 9.37 9.62
N GLY A 104 -4.39 8.84 10.05
CA GLY A 104 -4.45 7.71 10.99
C GLY A 104 -3.78 6.45 10.43
N PHE A 105 -4.12 6.06 9.19
CA PHE A 105 -3.47 4.93 8.52
C PHE A 105 -1.97 5.19 8.27
N ALA A 106 -1.58 6.41 7.87
CA ALA A 106 -0.17 6.77 7.72
C ALA A 106 0.60 6.69 9.05
N PHE A 107 0.00 7.18 10.14
CA PHE A 107 0.60 7.19 11.46
C PHE A 107 0.80 5.78 12.01
N LEU A 108 -0.17 4.87 11.80
CA LEU A 108 -0.01 3.45 12.14
C LEU A 108 1.13 2.80 11.34
N ALA A 109 1.22 3.08 10.04
CA ALA A 109 2.30 2.58 9.20
C ALA A 109 3.68 3.10 9.66
N ILE A 110 3.76 4.38 10.02
CA ILE A 110 4.97 4.99 10.59
C ILE A 110 5.35 4.30 11.90
N THR A 111 4.38 4.12 12.79
CA THR A 111 4.59 3.48 14.09
C THR A 111 5.13 2.07 13.91
N VAL A 112 4.45 1.23 13.13
CA VAL A 112 4.87 -0.15 12.82
C VAL A 112 6.27 -0.17 12.19
N GLY A 113 6.56 0.76 11.28
CA GLY A 113 7.86 0.87 10.62
C GLY A 113 9.02 1.26 11.54
N HIS A 114 8.76 1.90 12.68
CA HIS A 114 9.80 2.25 13.67
C HIS A 114 9.98 1.19 14.76
N ILE A 115 8.91 0.52 15.16
CA ILE A 115 8.97 -0.46 16.27
C ILE A 115 9.39 -1.86 15.82
N ARG A 116 9.29 -2.18 14.53
CA ARG A 116 9.65 -3.48 13.95
C ARG A 116 10.74 -3.33 12.90
N ASP A 117 11.54 -4.37 12.73
CA ASP A 117 12.40 -4.52 11.56
C ASP A 117 11.63 -5.00 10.34
N THR A 118 12.20 -4.84 9.13
CA THR A 118 11.56 -5.27 7.88
C THR A 118 11.13 -6.73 7.92
N LEU A 119 11.97 -7.64 8.44
CA LEU A 119 11.63 -9.06 8.54
C LEU A 119 10.46 -9.31 9.50
N GLN A 120 10.45 -8.63 10.65
CA GLN A 120 9.37 -8.75 11.63
C GLN A 120 8.05 -8.18 11.10
N THR A 121 8.10 -7.09 10.33
CA THR A 121 6.93 -6.53 9.65
C THR A 121 6.39 -7.46 8.57
N VAL A 122 7.26 -8.02 7.72
CA VAL A 122 6.86 -9.00 6.69
C VAL A 122 6.19 -10.20 7.33
N ARG A 123 6.76 -10.74 8.42
CA ARG A 123 6.14 -11.84 9.18
C ARG A 123 4.79 -11.46 9.78
N ALA A 124 4.68 -10.29 10.41
CA ALA A 124 3.43 -9.85 11.01
C ALA A 124 2.34 -9.63 9.95
N ILE A 125 2.69 -9.08 8.78
CA ILE A 125 1.78 -8.98 7.63
C ILE A 125 1.38 -10.38 7.15
N GLY A 126 2.34 -11.30 7.03
CA GLY A 126 2.08 -12.68 6.66
C GLY A 126 1.10 -13.37 7.60
N ASP A 127 1.34 -13.31 8.91
CA ASP A 127 0.46 -13.88 9.94
C ASP A 127 -0.96 -13.29 9.86
N THR A 128 -1.10 -11.97 9.75
CA THR A 128 -2.40 -11.30 9.62
C THR A 128 -3.13 -11.71 8.34
N LEU A 129 -2.46 -11.64 7.19
CA LEU A 129 -3.07 -11.96 5.90
C LEU A 129 -3.45 -13.43 5.79
N ARG A 130 -2.64 -14.33 6.34
CA ARG A 130 -2.96 -15.77 6.41
C ARG A 130 -4.26 -16.02 7.18
N GLY A 131 -4.44 -15.34 8.31
CA GLY A 131 -5.70 -15.39 9.07
C GLY A 131 -6.88 -14.83 8.27
N LEU A 132 -6.76 -13.61 7.73
CA LEU A 132 -7.84 -12.94 7.00
C LEU A 132 -8.25 -13.68 5.72
N LEU A 133 -7.29 -14.24 4.97
CA LEU A 133 -7.55 -15.05 3.78
C LEU A 133 -8.21 -16.39 4.15
N ALA A 134 -7.79 -17.03 5.24
CA ALA A 134 -8.42 -18.27 5.70
C ALA A 134 -9.87 -18.01 6.13
N VAL A 135 -10.14 -16.93 6.87
CA VAL A 135 -11.51 -16.54 7.23
C VAL A 135 -12.32 -16.17 6.00
N SER A 136 -11.73 -15.47 5.02
CA SER A 136 -12.38 -15.14 3.75
C SER A 136 -12.84 -16.40 3.01
N LEU A 137 -11.96 -17.40 2.87
CA LEU A 137 -12.32 -18.68 2.27
C LEU A 137 -13.41 -19.40 3.07
N GLY A 138 -13.32 -19.39 4.40
CA GLY A 138 -14.32 -20.00 5.28
C GLY A 138 -15.71 -19.38 5.11
N ILE A 139 -15.79 -18.05 4.98
CA ILE A 139 -17.05 -17.32 4.75
C ILE A 139 -17.62 -17.63 3.37
N GLU A 140 -16.79 -17.70 2.34
CA GLU A 140 -17.23 -18.07 0.98
C GLU A 140 -17.76 -19.50 0.92
N ILE A 141 -17.13 -20.44 1.62
CA ILE A 141 -17.63 -21.82 1.76
C ILE A 141 -18.95 -21.83 2.54
N LEU A 142 -19.03 -21.09 3.64
CA LEU A 142 -20.24 -21.03 4.44
C LEU A 142 -21.42 -20.45 3.66
N SER A 143 -21.21 -19.31 3.00
CA SER A 143 -22.24 -18.60 2.23
C SER A 143 -22.62 -19.37 0.97
N GLY A 144 -21.63 -19.83 0.19
CA GLY A 144 -21.88 -20.35 -1.16
C GLY A 144 -21.94 -21.86 -1.32
N ILE A 145 -21.59 -22.65 -0.30
CA ILE A 145 -21.68 -24.13 -0.36
C ILE A 145 -22.60 -24.66 0.73
N LEU A 146 -22.44 -24.20 1.97
CA LEU A 146 -23.16 -24.77 3.12
C LEU A 146 -24.56 -24.19 3.29
N LEU A 147 -24.69 -22.87 3.19
CA LEU A 147 -25.97 -22.18 3.38
C LEU A 147 -26.69 -21.87 2.07
N ASP A 148 -25.95 -21.66 0.97
CA ASP A 148 -26.46 -21.20 -0.32
C ASP A 148 -27.24 -19.87 -0.19
N VAL A 149 -26.72 -18.96 0.64
CA VAL A 149 -27.31 -17.63 0.90
C VAL A 149 -26.21 -16.56 0.85
N PRO A 150 -26.41 -15.46 0.09
CA PRO A 150 -25.45 -14.36 0.04
C PRO A 150 -25.38 -13.61 1.38
N PHE A 151 -24.18 -13.28 1.83
CA PHE A 151 -23.98 -12.37 2.96
C PHE A 151 -23.84 -10.94 2.45
N ALA A 152 -24.98 -10.33 2.12
CA ALA A 152 -25.05 -8.99 1.53
C ALA A 152 -24.32 -7.91 2.36
N PHE A 153 -24.35 -8.02 3.69
CA PHE A 153 -23.65 -7.07 4.57
C PHE A 153 -22.12 -7.09 4.40
N LEU A 154 -21.53 -8.22 4.01
CA LEU A 154 -20.09 -8.32 3.69
C LEU A 154 -19.79 -8.20 2.19
N GLY A 155 -20.81 -7.99 1.35
CA GLY A 155 -20.64 -8.02 -0.12
C GLY A 155 -20.32 -9.41 -0.68
N VAL A 156 -20.51 -10.48 0.09
CA VAL A 156 -20.26 -11.86 -0.34
C VAL A 156 -21.49 -12.39 -1.07
N GLN A 157 -21.30 -12.82 -2.31
CA GLN A 157 -22.39 -13.26 -3.18
C GLN A 157 -22.73 -14.75 -3.00
N GLY A 158 -21.83 -15.55 -2.43
CA GLY A 158 -22.07 -16.99 -2.25
C GLY A 158 -21.97 -17.80 -3.56
N ASN A 159 -21.24 -17.31 -4.56
CA ASN A 159 -21.19 -17.96 -5.87
C ASN A 159 -20.16 -19.10 -5.98
N LEU A 160 -19.55 -19.52 -4.87
CA LEU A 160 -18.44 -20.48 -4.89
C LEU A 160 -18.85 -21.84 -5.47
N ALA A 161 -20.03 -22.38 -5.13
CA ALA A 161 -20.52 -23.64 -5.70
C ALA A 161 -20.81 -23.55 -7.20
N ALA A 162 -21.20 -22.38 -7.69
CA ALA A 162 -21.43 -22.11 -9.11
C ALA A 162 -20.13 -21.80 -9.89
N GLY A 163 -18.96 -21.80 -9.22
CA GLY A 163 -17.68 -21.42 -9.81
C GLY A 163 -17.57 -19.92 -10.13
N GLY A 164 -18.43 -19.09 -9.54
CA GLY A 164 -18.41 -17.64 -9.73
C GLY A 164 -17.34 -16.94 -8.88
N PRO A 165 -17.12 -15.64 -9.13
CA PRO A 165 -16.10 -14.87 -8.42
C PRO A 165 -16.41 -14.74 -6.93
N ILE A 166 -15.36 -14.82 -6.12
CA ILE A 166 -15.44 -14.61 -4.66
C ILE A 166 -14.95 -13.21 -4.25
N GLN A 167 -15.41 -12.73 -3.10
CA GLN A 167 -15.12 -11.41 -2.52
C GLN A 167 -14.44 -11.50 -1.15
N GLY A 168 -14.69 -12.58 -0.40
CA GLY A 168 -14.14 -12.79 0.94
C GLY A 168 -14.55 -11.67 1.92
N LEU A 169 -13.68 -11.38 2.88
CA LEU A 169 -13.88 -10.31 3.87
C LEU A 169 -13.64 -8.89 3.34
N PHE A 170 -13.39 -8.72 2.04
CA PHE A 170 -12.87 -7.47 1.48
C PHE A 170 -13.90 -6.72 0.62
N GLY A 171 -15.14 -7.19 0.58
CA GLY A 171 -16.28 -6.50 -0.06
C GLY A 171 -16.34 -6.57 -1.58
N SER A 172 -15.20 -6.69 -2.25
CA SER A 172 -15.13 -6.80 -3.70
C SER A 172 -14.08 -7.81 -4.16
N ARG A 173 -14.33 -8.39 -5.34
CA ARG A 173 -13.38 -9.30 -5.99
C ARG A 173 -12.02 -8.64 -6.29
N ASN A 174 -12.03 -7.34 -6.60
CA ASN A 174 -10.82 -6.59 -6.93
C ASN A 174 -9.97 -6.36 -5.67
N MET A 175 -10.59 -5.98 -4.55
CA MET A 175 -9.86 -5.83 -3.28
C MET A 175 -9.34 -7.18 -2.77
N LEU A 176 -10.13 -8.26 -2.81
CA LEU A 176 -9.63 -9.61 -2.46
C LEU A 176 -8.44 -10.00 -3.33
N GLY A 177 -8.55 -9.78 -4.64
CA GLY A 177 -7.48 -10.03 -5.60
C GLY A 177 -6.20 -9.26 -5.27
N PHE A 178 -6.32 -7.95 -5.04
CA PHE A 178 -5.22 -7.08 -4.62
C PHE A 178 -4.55 -7.59 -3.33
N ILE A 179 -5.33 -7.86 -2.28
CA ILE A 179 -4.81 -8.37 -1.00
C ILE A 179 -4.16 -9.75 -1.17
N ALA A 180 -4.73 -10.62 -2.00
CA ALA A 180 -4.16 -11.94 -2.28
C ALA A 180 -2.79 -11.83 -2.99
N VAL A 181 -2.61 -10.88 -3.91
CA VAL A 181 -1.31 -10.61 -4.53
C VAL A 181 -0.29 -10.09 -3.51
N ILE A 182 -0.68 -9.14 -2.65
CA ILE A 182 0.17 -8.64 -1.57
C ILE A 182 0.57 -9.77 -0.60
N ALA A 183 -0.38 -10.66 -0.27
CA ALA A 183 -0.14 -11.83 0.55
C ALA A 183 0.81 -12.81 -0.13
N LEU A 184 0.62 -13.07 -1.43
CA LEU A 184 1.48 -13.97 -2.22
C LEU A 184 2.94 -13.47 -2.24
N ILE A 185 3.16 -12.18 -2.51
CA ILE A 185 4.49 -11.56 -2.43
C ILE A 185 5.08 -11.79 -1.03
N THR A 186 4.30 -11.51 0.02
CA THR A 186 4.73 -11.64 1.41
C THR A 186 5.09 -13.09 1.76
N PHE A 187 4.24 -14.07 1.44
CA PHE A 187 4.45 -15.49 1.71
C PHE A 187 5.65 -16.07 0.95
N VAL A 188 5.87 -15.66 -0.30
CA VAL A 188 7.06 -16.07 -1.05
C VAL A 188 8.33 -15.53 -0.38
N ILE A 189 8.32 -14.29 0.11
CA ILE A 189 9.44 -13.73 0.87
C ILE A 189 9.63 -14.47 2.20
N GLU A 190 8.56 -14.80 2.94
CA GLU A 190 8.64 -15.61 4.17
C GLU A 190 9.29 -16.97 3.90
N TRP A 191 8.85 -17.66 2.84
CA TRP A 191 9.40 -18.95 2.43
C TRP A 191 10.89 -18.83 2.07
N ARG A 192 11.24 -17.86 1.22
CA ARG A 192 12.63 -17.62 0.78
C ARG A 192 13.57 -17.21 1.90
N THR A 193 13.04 -16.65 2.98
CA THR A 193 13.81 -16.22 4.15
C THR A 193 13.82 -17.27 5.26
N GLN A 194 13.20 -18.43 5.04
CA GLN A 194 13.05 -19.51 6.03
C GLN A 194 12.47 -18.98 7.35
N SER A 195 11.57 -18.01 7.26
CA SER A 195 10.95 -17.37 8.42
C SER A 195 9.79 -18.18 9.00
N VAL A 196 9.26 -19.12 8.21
CA VAL A 196 8.08 -19.93 8.49
C VAL A 196 8.38 -21.35 8.01
N ASP A 197 7.79 -22.35 8.67
CA ASP A 197 7.96 -23.75 8.30
C ASP A 197 7.50 -24.02 6.86
N PRO A 198 8.22 -24.86 6.08
CA PRO A 198 7.90 -25.11 4.68
C PRO A 198 6.45 -25.56 4.41
N PRO A 199 5.83 -26.45 5.21
CA PRO A 199 4.43 -26.84 4.99
C PRO A 199 3.48 -25.66 5.12
N LEU A 200 3.66 -24.83 6.15
CA LEU A 200 2.83 -23.65 6.36
C LEU A 200 3.02 -22.64 5.22
N ALA A 201 4.27 -22.41 4.79
CA ALA A 201 4.56 -21.55 3.65
C ALA A 201 3.84 -22.01 2.37
N VAL A 202 3.93 -23.31 2.04
CA VAL A 202 3.29 -23.89 0.85
C VAL A 202 1.76 -23.77 0.91
N VAL A 203 1.14 -24.12 2.05
CA VAL A 203 -0.31 -23.99 2.24
C VAL A 203 -0.77 -22.55 2.06
N SER A 204 0.05 -21.59 2.46
CA SER A 204 -0.31 -20.17 2.41
C SER A 204 -0.18 -19.57 1.03
N VAL A 205 0.89 -19.95 0.31
CA VAL A 205 1.06 -19.62 -1.11
C VAL A 205 -0.09 -20.23 -1.91
N ALA A 206 -0.46 -21.48 -1.63
CA ALA A 206 -1.60 -22.13 -2.25
C ALA A 206 -2.92 -21.41 -1.92
N LEU A 207 -3.16 -21.05 -0.66
CA LEU A 207 -4.35 -20.31 -0.24
C LEU A 207 -4.46 -18.96 -0.96
N ALA A 208 -3.40 -18.15 -0.96
CA ALA A 208 -3.39 -16.86 -1.64
C ALA A 208 -3.54 -17.01 -3.16
N GLY A 209 -2.85 -17.98 -3.77
CA GLY A 209 -2.97 -18.27 -5.21
C GLY A 209 -4.37 -18.71 -5.61
N SER A 210 -5.00 -19.59 -4.82
CA SER A 210 -6.37 -20.05 -5.05
C SER A 210 -7.37 -18.91 -4.90
N LEU A 211 -7.26 -18.07 -3.86
CA LEU A 211 -8.16 -16.92 -3.70
C LEU A 211 -7.96 -15.86 -4.79
N ALA A 212 -6.71 -15.61 -5.20
CA ALA A 212 -6.41 -14.73 -6.32
C ALA A 212 -7.07 -15.25 -7.62
N PHE A 213 -6.98 -16.55 -7.88
CA PHE A 213 -7.63 -17.20 -9.03
C PHE A 213 -9.15 -17.13 -8.94
N LEU A 214 -9.73 -17.57 -7.81
CA LEU A 214 -11.18 -17.60 -7.60
C LEU A 214 -11.80 -16.19 -7.59
N SER A 215 -11.06 -15.14 -7.23
CA SER A 215 -11.56 -13.76 -7.36
C SER A 215 -11.99 -13.42 -8.79
N SER A 216 -11.40 -14.10 -9.80
CA SER A 216 -11.63 -13.87 -11.23
C SER A 216 -11.57 -12.39 -11.61
N SER A 217 -10.69 -11.63 -10.94
CA SER A 217 -10.51 -10.21 -11.18
C SER A 217 -9.48 -9.98 -12.30
N PRO A 218 -9.80 -9.18 -13.34
CA PRO A 218 -8.85 -8.86 -14.40
C PRO A 218 -7.56 -8.19 -13.87
N THR A 219 -7.66 -7.41 -12.79
CA THR A 219 -6.52 -6.70 -12.21
C THR A 219 -5.49 -7.67 -11.63
N VAL A 220 -5.92 -8.80 -11.07
CA VAL A 220 -5.02 -9.82 -10.49
C VAL A 220 -4.06 -10.37 -11.53
N LEU A 221 -4.53 -10.63 -12.75
CA LEU A 221 -3.67 -11.14 -13.83
C LEU A 221 -2.61 -10.10 -14.22
N VAL A 222 -3.01 -8.83 -14.35
CA VAL A 222 -2.08 -7.73 -14.63
C VAL A 222 -1.05 -7.57 -13.51
N LEU A 223 -1.50 -7.62 -12.25
CA LEU A 223 -0.61 -7.54 -11.08
C LEU A 223 0.35 -8.73 -11.00
N ALA A 224 -0.11 -9.95 -11.27
CA ALA A 224 0.74 -11.14 -11.28
C ALA A 224 1.83 -11.04 -12.35
N VAL A 225 1.49 -10.59 -13.56
CA VAL A 225 2.44 -10.34 -14.64
C VAL A 225 3.44 -9.26 -14.24
N ALA A 226 2.98 -8.13 -13.68
CA ALA A 226 3.84 -7.06 -13.22
C ALA A 226 4.82 -7.53 -12.13
N VAL A 227 4.34 -8.26 -11.13
CA VAL A 227 5.17 -8.87 -10.07
C VAL A 227 6.21 -9.81 -10.66
N GLY A 228 5.83 -10.64 -11.64
CA GLY A 228 6.75 -11.52 -12.36
C GLY A 228 7.86 -10.74 -13.07
N ILE A 229 7.50 -9.73 -13.86
CA ILE A 229 8.45 -8.87 -14.59
C ILE A 229 9.42 -8.21 -13.61
N VAL A 230 8.92 -7.60 -12.54
CA VAL A 230 9.73 -6.89 -11.53
C VAL A 230 10.65 -7.86 -10.80
N THR A 231 10.17 -9.06 -10.48
CA THR A 231 10.98 -10.11 -9.84
C THR A 231 12.11 -10.57 -10.75
N VAL A 232 11.83 -10.80 -12.04
CA VAL A 232 12.84 -11.16 -13.04
C VAL A 232 13.86 -10.03 -13.20
N ALA A 233 13.39 -8.80 -13.38
CA ALA A 233 14.25 -7.63 -13.54
C ALA A 233 15.17 -7.43 -12.32
N LEU A 234 14.63 -7.55 -11.10
CA LEU A 234 15.42 -7.46 -9.88
C LEU A 234 16.41 -8.62 -9.76
N THR A 235 16.02 -9.82 -10.17
CA THR A 235 16.90 -11.00 -10.19
C THR A 235 18.07 -10.78 -11.15
N ILE A 236 17.84 -10.26 -12.35
CA ILE A 236 18.88 -9.92 -13.33
C ILE A 236 19.88 -8.92 -12.73
N VAL A 237 19.38 -7.85 -12.11
CA VAL A 237 20.23 -6.81 -11.48
C VAL A 237 21.03 -7.38 -10.30
N ARG A 238 20.46 -8.30 -9.53
CA ARG A 238 21.13 -8.93 -8.37
C ARG A 238 22.24 -9.90 -8.80
N HIS A 239 22.09 -10.59 -9.93
CA HIS A 239 23.11 -11.49 -10.48
C HIS A 239 24.17 -10.79 -11.33
N ALA A 240 23.94 -9.55 -11.76
CA ALA A 240 24.95 -8.75 -12.45
C ALA A 240 26.16 -8.47 -11.55
N SER A 241 27.37 -8.50 -12.14
CA SER A 241 28.60 -8.12 -11.45
C SER A 241 28.53 -6.65 -10.99
N PRO A 242 29.22 -6.28 -9.89
CA PRO A 242 29.18 -4.90 -9.36
C PRO A 242 29.51 -3.83 -10.42
N GLU A 243 30.46 -4.11 -11.30
CA GLU A 243 30.88 -3.23 -12.40
C GLU A 243 29.78 -3.02 -13.45
N ARG A 244 29.02 -4.08 -13.79
CA ARG A 244 27.97 -4.02 -14.82
C ARG A 244 26.61 -3.63 -14.25
N ARG A 245 26.42 -3.69 -12.93
CA ARG A 245 25.12 -3.45 -12.29
C ARG A 245 24.54 -2.07 -12.61
N ASN A 246 25.35 -1.02 -12.60
CA ASN A 246 24.90 0.33 -12.93
C ASN A 246 24.40 0.39 -14.39
N LEU A 247 25.15 -0.23 -15.32
CA LEU A 247 24.76 -0.32 -16.73
C LEU A 247 23.44 -1.09 -16.89
N VAL A 248 23.27 -2.24 -16.22
CA VAL A 248 22.02 -3.02 -16.26
C VAL A 248 20.84 -2.22 -15.70
N GLN A 249 21.04 -1.45 -14.63
CA GLN A 249 20.00 -0.56 -14.08
C GLN A 249 19.60 0.54 -15.06
N TRP A 250 20.57 1.17 -15.73
CA TRP A 250 20.30 2.15 -16.77
C TRP A 250 19.57 1.55 -17.98
N MET A 251 20.01 0.39 -18.46
CA MET A 251 19.35 -0.32 -19.56
C MET A 251 17.90 -0.66 -19.21
N LEU A 252 17.66 -1.16 -18.00
CA LEU A 252 16.30 -1.45 -17.52
C LEU A 252 15.48 -0.16 -17.40
N GLY A 253 16.06 0.92 -16.89
CA GLY A 253 15.40 2.23 -16.82
C GLY A 253 15.01 2.76 -18.19
N ILE A 254 15.91 2.67 -19.18
CA ILE A 254 15.64 3.04 -20.58
C ILE A 254 14.56 2.15 -21.18
N LEU A 255 14.60 0.84 -20.92
CA LEU A 255 13.57 -0.10 -21.39
C LEU A 255 12.19 0.25 -20.83
N VAL A 256 12.10 0.55 -19.53
CA VAL A 256 10.85 0.99 -18.90
C VAL A 256 10.37 2.31 -19.49
N ALA A 257 11.27 3.29 -19.66
CA ALA A 257 10.92 4.58 -20.26
C ALA A 257 10.41 4.42 -21.71
N LEU A 258 11.07 3.57 -22.51
CA LEU A 258 10.64 3.25 -23.86
C LEU A 258 9.29 2.55 -23.87
N ALA A 259 9.08 1.55 -23.01
CA ALA A 259 7.82 0.83 -22.88
C ALA A 259 6.67 1.78 -22.51
N LEU A 260 6.87 2.69 -21.55
CA LEU A 260 5.89 3.71 -21.18
C LEU A 260 5.63 4.69 -22.33
N THR A 261 6.66 5.09 -23.08
CA THR A 261 6.53 5.98 -24.24
C THR A 261 5.73 5.32 -25.35
N VAL A 262 6.01 4.05 -25.66
CA VAL A 262 5.27 3.27 -26.64
C VAL A 262 3.82 3.05 -26.19
N ALA A 263 3.59 2.73 -24.91
CA ALA A 263 2.25 2.59 -24.37
C ALA A 263 1.45 3.90 -24.47
N PHE A 264 2.08 5.05 -24.22
CA PHE A 264 1.45 6.36 -24.36
C PHE A 264 1.14 6.73 -25.81
N ALA A 265 2.06 6.43 -26.74
CA ALA A 265 1.87 6.66 -28.16
C ALA A 265 0.75 5.77 -28.73
N LEU A 266 0.69 4.52 -28.28
CA LEU A 266 -0.31 3.53 -28.70
C LEU A 266 -1.57 3.52 -27.84
N ARG A 267 -1.77 4.53 -26.97
CA ARG A 267 -2.86 4.53 -25.99
C ARG A 267 -4.23 4.31 -26.65
N HIS A 268 -4.51 4.95 -27.80
CA HIS A 268 -5.79 4.81 -28.47
C HIS A 268 -5.99 3.41 -29.06
N GLN A 269 -4.95 2.78 -29.58
CA GLN A 269 -5.01 1.40 -30.07
C GLN A 269 -5.13 0.39 -28.92
N ILE A 270 -4.41 0.61 -27.81
CA ILE A 270 -4.52 -0.22 -26.61
C ILE A 270 -5.94 -0.13 -26.05
N ILE A 271 -6.49 1.08 -25.96
CA ILE A 271 -7.87 1.33 -25.55
C ILE A 271 -8.84 0.61 -26.50
N ALA A 272 -8.71 0.76 -27.81
CA ALA A 272 -9.59 0.11 -28.80
C ALA A 272 -9.47 -1.43 -28.79
N LEU A 273 -8.29 -1.98 -28.50
CA LEU A 273 -8.07 -3.42 -28.38
C LEU A 273 -8.68 -3.97 -27.08
N LEU A 274 -8.65 -3.18 -26.00
CA LEU A 274 -9.27 -3.49 -24.71
C LEU A 274 -10.79 -3.24 -24.70
N ASP A 275 -11.31 -2.46 -25.65
CA ASP A 275 -12.73 -2.15 -25.85
C ASP A 275 -13.58 -3.38 -26.25
N ALA A 276 -12.94 -4.54 -26.41
CA ALA A 276 -13.62 -5.83 -26.56
C ALA A 276 -14.41 -6.26 -25.31
N GLY A 277 -14.36 -5.50 -24.20
CA GLY A 277 -15.21 -5.69 -23.02
C GLY A 277 -15.71 -4.35 -22.46
N SER A 278 -17.00 -4.29 -22.13
CA SER A 278 -17.74 -3.11 -21.64
C SER A 278 -17.15 -2.41 -20.41
N ASP A 279 -16.23 -3.04 -19.68
CA ASP A 279 -15.70 -2.53 -18.40
C ASP A 279 -14.65 -1.42 -18.60
N PHE A 280 -13.89 -1.46 -19.70
CA PHE A 280 -12.85 -0.45 -19.96
C PHE A 280 -13.44 0.88 -20.47
N SER A 281 -14.48 0.81 -21.31
CA SER A 281 -15.16 2.00 -21.84
C SER A 281 -15.86 2.81 -20.74
N ILE A 282 -16.42 2.15 -19.72
CA ILE A 282 -16.99 2.80 -18.53
C ILE A 282 -15.92 3.62 -17.82
N ARG A 283 -14.74 3.02 -17.55
CA ARG A 283 -13.62 3.69 -16.89
C ARG A 283 -13.06 4.85 -17.72
N ALA A 284 -12.92 4.67 -19.02
CA ALA A 284 -12.48 5.75 -19.92
C ALA A 284 -13.46 6.94 -19.91
N THR A 285 -14.76 6.67 -19.90
CA THR A 285 -15.80 7.70 -19.83
C THR A 285 -15.77 8.42 -18.48
N LEU A 286 -15.61 7.68 -17.38
CA LEU A 286 -15.40 8.24 -16.04
C LEU A 286 -14.18 9.18 -16.00
N TRP A 287 -13.04 8.73 -16.52
CA TRP A 287 -11.81 9.52 -16.50
C TRP A 287 -11.90 10.78 -17.37
N ASN A 288 -12.53 10.71 -18.55
CA ASN A 288 -12.78 11.90 -19.37
C ASN A 288 -13.67 12.90 -18.63
N THR A 289 -14.74 12.42 -18.00
CA THR A 289 -15.62 13.26 -17.18
C THR A 289 -14.85 13.90 -16.03
N ILE A 290 -13.99 13.16 -15.33
CA ILE A 290 -13.11 13.68 -14.27
C ILE A 290 -12.20 14.81 -14.81
N LEU A 291 -11.63 14.65 -16.00
CA LEU A 291 -10.74 15.67 -16.60
C LEU A 291 -11.46 16.99 -16.85
N ASP A 292 -12.76 16.97 -17.19
CA ASP A 292 -13.56 18.18 -17.33
C ASP A 292 -13.67 18.94 -16.00
N PHE A 293 -13.80 18.24 -14.87
CA PHE A 293 -13.79 18.86 -13.53
C PHE A 293 -12.40 19.31 -13.09
N VAL A 294 -11.36 18.55 -13.46
CA VAL A 294 -9.97 18.94 -13.20
C VAL A 294 -9.62 20.23 -13.93
N ALA A 295 -10.14 20.44 -15.16
CA ALA A 295 -9.88 21.64 -15.94
C ALA A 295 -10.34 22.93 -15.24
N VAL A 296 -11.34 22.85 -14.34
CA VAL A 296 -11.84 23.99 -13.55
C VAL A 296 -10.88 24.37 -12.40
N LYS A 297 -10.29 23.38 -11.72
CA LYS A 297 -9.34 23.59 -10.61
C LYS A 297 -8.05 22.77 -10.81
N PRO A 298 -7.26 23.05 -11.86
CA PRO A 298 -6.19 22.15 -12.30
C PRO A 298 -5.03 22.05 -11.31
N ILE A 299 -4.75 23.12 -10.56
CA ILE A 299 -3.57 23.20 -9.69
C ILE A 299 -3.88 22.63 -8.30
N GLN A 300 -4.98 23.09 -7.69
CA GLN A 300 -5.32 22.79 -6.30
C GLN A 300 -6.33 21.66 -6.10
N GLY A 301 -7.11 21.30 -7.12
CA GLY A 301 -8.19 20.31 -7.01
C GLY A 301 -9.38 20.79 -6.18
N TRP A 302 -10.25 19.85 -5.81
CA TRP A 302 -11.52 20.13 -5.15
C TRP A 302 -11.52 20.02 -3.61
N GLY A 303 -10.47 19.44 -3.01
CA GLY A 303 -10.41 19.10 -1.59
C GLY A 303 -10.15 17.61 -1.39
N TRP A 304 -9.48 17.24 -0.29
CA TRP A 304 -9.24 15.83 0.06
C TRP A 304 -10.39 15.23 0.88
N PHE A 305 -11.18 14.37 0.27
CA PHE A 305 -12.30 13.67 0.91
C PHE A 305 -11.97 12.21 1.22
N GLY A 306 -11.00 11.61 0.51
CA GLY A 306 -10.78 10.17 0.55
C GLY A 306 -11.79 9.47 -0.35
N ASP A 307 -12.60 8.56 0.22
CA ASP A 307 -13.72 7.94 -0.50
C ASP A 307 -14.77 9.00 -0.82
N TRP A 308 -15.36 8.92 -2.03
CA TRP A 308 -16.27 9.95 -2.51
C TRP A 308 -17.58 9.97 -1.71
N ALA A 309 -17.77 11.06 -0.95
CA ALA A 309 -18.96 11.30 -0.17
C ALA A 309 -20.19 11.54 -1.07
N ARG A 310 -21.36 11.05 -0.62
CA ARG A 310 -22.63 11.28 -1.33
C ARG A 310 -23.15 12.69 -1.04
N GLY A 311 -23.61 13.37 -2.07
CA GLY A 311 -24.15 14.73 -1.97
C GLY A 311 -23.11 15.83 -2.20
N GLU A 312 -21.82 15.49 -2.15
CA GLU A 312 -20.75 16.46 -2.32
C GLU A 312 -20.36 16.69 -3.79
N TYR A 313 -20.02 17.94 -4.08
CA TYR A 313 -19.49 18.37 -5.38
C TYR A 313 -17.96 18.19 -5.40
N PRO A 314 -17.33 17.67 -6.47
CA PRO A 314 -17.90 17.34 -7.78
C PRO A 314 -18.43 15.89 -7.89
N PHE A 315 -18.20 15.04 -6.90
CA PHE A 315 -18.43 13.59 -7.00
C PHE A 315 -19.87 13.22 -7.35
N THR A 316 -20.83 13.89 -6.73
CA THR A 316 -22.26 13.65 -6.98
C THR A 316 -22.65 14.02 -8.41
N TYR A 317 -22.06 15.07 -8.97
CA TYR A 317 -22.37 15.50 -10.32
C TYR A 317 -21.69 14.61 -11.38
N ILE A 318 -20.48 14.12 -11.11
CA ILE A 318 -19.83 13.09 -11.93
C ILE A 318 -20.71 11.83 -11.98
N ASN A 319 -21.14 11.34 -10.81
CA ASN A 319 -22.01 10.17 -10.70
C ASN A 319 -23.37 10.39 -11.37
N PHE A 320 -23.95 11.58 -11.27
CA PHE A 320 -25.20 11.93 -11.95
C PHE A 320 -25.06 11.92 -13.48
N GLN A 321 -23.94 12.43 -14.03
CA GLN A 321 -23.71 12.41 -15.48
C GLN A 321 -23.50 11.00 -16.04
N LEU A 322 -22.90 10.12 -15.25
CA LEU A 322 -22.61 8.74 -15.65
C LEU A 322 -23.74 7.76 -15.34
N ASP A 323 -24.81 8.23 -14.68
CA ASP A 323 -25.91 7.39 -14.16
C ASP A 323 -25.41 6.20 -13.33
N ASP A 324 -24.39 6.43 -12.50
CA ASP A 324 -23.71 5.39 -11.72
C ASP A 324 -23.33 5.89 -10.31
N ARG A 325 -22.79 5.01 -9.47
CA ARG A 325 -22.46 5.27 -8.06
C ARG A 325 -21.03 4.85 -7.74
N HIS A 326 -20.09 5.61 -8.25
CA HIS A 326 -18.67 5.47 -7.94
C HIS A 326 -18.34 6.07 -6.57
N GLN A 327 -17.53 5.35 -5.80
CA GLN A 327 -16.93 5.81 -4.55
C GLN A 327 -15.48 6.28 -4.73
N SER A 328 -14.94 6.17 -5.94
CA SER A 328 -13.57 6.57 -6.28
C SER A 328 -13.44 6.79 -7.78
N ALA A 329 -12.30 7.31 -8.22
CA ALA A 329 -11.97 7.43 -9.65
C ALA A 329 -11.64 6.08 -10.32
N LEU A 330 -11.65 4.97 -9.56
CA LEU A 330 -11.14 3.66 -10.00
C LEU A 330 -9.73 3.73 -10.59
N ASN A 331 -8.93 4.70 -10.10
CA ASN A 331 -7.57 4.99 -10.49
C ASN A 331 -7.03 6.04 -9.52
N ALA A 332 -6.10 5.65 -8.65
CA ALA A 332 -5.57 6.54 -7.62
C ALA A 332 -4.94 7.84 -8.16
N PHE A 333 -4.37 7.85 -9.37
CA PHE A 333 -3.77 9.06 -9.93
C PHE A 333 -4.82 10.06 -10.40
N PHE A 334 -5.88 9.60 -11.05
CA PHE A 334 -7.02 10.46 -11.40
C PHE A 334 -7.76 10.95 -10.16
N ASP A 335 -7.86 10.11 -9.13
CA ASP A 335 -8.49 10.50 -7.86
C ASP A 335 -7.70 11.60 -7.16
N VAL A 336 -6.38 11.43 -7.01
CA VAL A 336 -5.51 12.47 -6.45
C VAL A 336 -5.51 13.73 -7.31
N LEU A 337 -5.54 13.60 -8.63
CA LEU A 337 -5.63 14.74 -9.54
C LEU A 337 -6.95 15.51 -9.37
N LEU A 338 -8.08 14.82 -9.23
CA LEU A 338 -9.38 15.43 -8.97
C LEU A 338 -9.40 16.14 -7.60
N GLN A 339 -8.99 15.43 -6.56
CA GLN A 339 -9.09 15.91 -5.18
C GLN A 339 -8.04 16.99 -4.83
N LEU A 340 -6.78 16.79 -5.24
CA LEU A 340 -5.64 17.63 -4.83
C LEU A 340 -4.94 18.37 -5.98
N GLY A 341 -5.44 18.23 -7.20
CA GLY A 341 -4.90 18.90 -8.39
C GLY A 341 -3.52 18.38 -8.80
N SER A 342 -2.89 19.10 -9.74
CA SER A 342 -1.57 18.75 -10.26
C SER A 342 -0.49 18.77 -9.17
N ILE A 343 -0.62 19.64 -8.16
CA ILE A 343 0.33 19.69 -7.04
C ILE A 343 0.24 18.40 -6.23
N GLY A 344 -0.96 17.96 -5.87
CA GLY A 344 -1.18 16.70 -5.17
C GLY A 344 -0.65 15.51 -5.95
N LEU A 345 -0.93 15.46 -7.26
CA LEU A 345 -0.45 14.40 -8.14
C LEU A 345 1.09 14.34 -8.18
N VAL A 346 1.76 15.49 -8.32
CA VAL A 346 3.23 15.55 -8.30
C VAL A 346 3.78 15.08 -6.95
N LEU A 347 3.19 15.49 -5.84
CA LEU A 347 3.62 15.04 -4.51
C LEU A 347 3.42 13.53 -4.31
N PHE A 348 2.32 12.98 -4.80
CA PHE A 348 2.04 11.55 -4.76
C PHE A 348 3.03 10.75 -5.62
N LEU A 349 3.31 11.21 -6.84
CA LEU A 349 4.32 10.63 -7.72
C LEU A 349 5.73 10.71 -7.13
N LEU A 350 6.08 11.82 -6.47
CA LEU A 350 7.35 11.97 -5.75
C LEU A 350 7.43 11.01 -4.56
N LEU A 351 6.34 10.83 -3.79
CA LEU A 351 6.29 9.87 -2.69
C LEU A 351 6.57 8.44 -3.17
N GLY A 352 5.78 7.96 -4.14
CA GLY A 352 5.92 6.61 -4.69
C GLY A 352 7.23 6.42 -5.46
N GLY A 353 7.60 7.37 -6.31
CA GLY A 353 8.78 7.30 -7.17
C GLY A 353 10.09 7.33 -6.38
N VAL A 354 10.23 8.24 -5.40
CA VAL A 354 11.43 8.26 -4.54
C VAL A 354 11.52 7.00 -3.69
N ALA A 355 10.41 6.51 -3.16
CA ALA A 355 10.37 5.25 -2.42
C ALA A 355 10.78 4.06 -3.30
N LEU A 356 10.28 4.00 -4.54
CA LEU A 356 10.59 2.93 -5.49
C LEU A 356 12.07 2.95 -5.87
N VAL A 357 12.61 4.10 -6.28
CA VAL A 357 14.02 4.22 -6.66
C VAL A 357 14.93 3.86 -5.49
N ARG A 358 14.67 4.40 -4.28
CA ARG A 358 15.49 4.10 -3.10
C ARG A 358 15.44 2.61 -2.75
N SER A 359 14.25 2.03 -2.68
CA SER A 359 14.09 0.61 -2.33
C SER A 359 14.66 -0.32 -3.39
N TRP A 360 14.50 0.01 -4.68
CA TRP A 360 15.11 -0.72 -5.80
C TRP A 360 16.63 -0.78 -5.69
N LEU A 361 17.25 0.38 -5.47
CA LEU A 361 18.70 0.47 -5.36
C LEU A 361 19.21 -0.28 -4.12
N VAL A 362 18.48 -0.29 -3.01
CA VAL A 362 18.82 -1.10 -1.82
C VAL A 362 18.69 -2.59 -2.10
N ALA A 363 17.58 -3.01 -2.70
CA ALA A 363 17.28 -4.41 -3.03
C ALA A 363 18.23 -5.00 -4.07
N SER A 364 18.77 -4.15 -4.95
CA SER A 364 19.77 -4.54 -5.94
C SER A 364 21.12 -4.89 -5.30
N VAL A 365 21.50 -4.19 -4.23
CA VAL A 365 22.81 -4.35 -3.58
C VAL A 365 22.78 -5.40 -2.49
N ARG A 366 21.74 -5.40 -1.65
CA ARG A 366 21.69 -6.28 -0.47
C ARG A 366 21.30 -7.71 -0.88
N ARG A 367 22.09 -8.69 -0.43
CA ARG A 367 21.89 -10.13 -0.74
C ARG A 367 20.67 -10.74 -0.06
N SER A 368 20.20 -10.19 1.06
CA SER A 368 18.99 -10.70 1.72
C SER A 368 17.77 -10.51 0.81
N VAL A 369 16.93 -11.53 0.73
CA VAL A 369 15.71 -11.54 -0.09
C VAL A 369 14.64 -10.62 0.50
N VAL A 370 14.69 -10.34 1.81
CA VAL A 370 13.76 -9.43 2.51
C VAL A 370 13.71 -8.05 1.86
N TYR A 371 14.84 -7.55 1.37
CA TYR A 371 14.90 -6.23 0.72
C TYR A 371 14.20 -6.18 -0.64
N ALA A 372 13.91 -7.34 -1.27
CA ALA A 372 13.13 -7.40 -2.50
C ALA A 372 11.63 -7.13 -2.27
N TRP A 373 11.13 -7.34 -1.05
CA TRP A 373 9.72 -7.15 -0.71
C TRP A 373 9.24 -5.72 -1.01
N THR A 374 9.94 -4.70 -0.49
CA THR A 374 9.54 -3.29 -0.64
C THR A 374 9.40 -2.82 -2.09
N PRO A 375 10.40 -2.97 -2.99
CA PRO A 375 10.25 -2.52 -4.37
C PRO A 375 9.21 -3.34 -5.15
N ILE A 376 9.08 -4.65 -4.89
CA ILE A 376 8.05 -5.47 -5.55
C ILE A 376 6.67 -4.97 -5.14
N THR A 377 6.42 -4.78 -3.85
CA THR A 377 5.16 -4.26 -3.33
C THR A 377 4.85 -2.84 -3.84
N LEU A 378 5.85 -1.96 -3.93
CA LEU A 378 5.66 -0.62 -4.49
C LEU A 378 5.26 -0.64 -5.96
N VAL A 379 5.83 -1.54 -6.77
CA VAL A 379 5.39 -1.68 -8.16
C VAL A 379 3.98 -2.27 -8.22
N THR A 380 3.66 -3.26 -7.38
CA THR A 380 2.28 -3.78 -7.28
C THR A 380 1.29 -2.68 -6.97
N LEU A 381 1.56 -1.83 -5.98
CA LEU A 381 0.72 -0.67 -5.64
C LEU A 381 0.63 0.34 -6.79
N ALA A 382 1.73 0.61 -7.48
CA ALA A 382 1.75 1.55 -8.61
C ALA A 382 0.95 1.05 -9.82
N VAL A 383 1.00 -0.26 -10.11
CA VAL A 383 0.21 -0.87 -11.18
C VAL A 383 -1.26 -0.96 -10.78
N ASP A 384 -1.56 -1.36 -9.54
CA ASP A 384 -2.93 -1.39 -9.00
C ASP A 384 -3.57 -0.01 -9.05
N SER A 385 -2.80 1.04 -8.73
CA SER A 385 -3.22 2.44 -8.81
C SER A 385 -3.72 2.89 -10.19
N MET A 386 -3.43 2.16 -11.27
CA MET A 386 -3.96 2.44 -12.62
C MET A 386 -5.38 1.92 -12.82
N PHE A 387 -5.79 0.95 -12.02
CA PHE A 387 -7.07 0.25 -12.13
C PHE A 387 -7.96 0.45 -10.90
N GLU A 388 -7.40 0.84 -9.76
CA GLU A 388 -8.15 1.02 -8.53
C GLU A 388 -7.56 2.18 -7.71
N SER A 389 -8.38 2.78 -6.84
CA SER A 389 -7.95 3.83 -5.92
C SER A 389 -7.48 3.28 -4.55
N PHE A 390 -7.24 1.97 -4.43
CA PHE A 390 -6.92 1.35 -3.13
C PHE A 390 -5.64 1.88 -2.48
N THR A 391 -4.67 2.34 -3.28
CA THR A 391 -3.37 2.81 -2.79
C THR A 391 -3.47 4.13 -1.99
N ILE A 392 -4.58 4.85 -2.07
CA ILE A 392 -4.77 6.13 -1.37
C ILE A 392 -5.76 6.05 -0.20
N VAL A 393 -6.29 4.86 0.09
CA VAL A 393 -7.21 4.60 1.21
C VAL A 393 -6.83 3.34 1.98
N GLY A 394 -7.25 3.26 3.25
CA GLY A 394 -7.17 2.05 4.08
C GLY A 394 -5.83 1.29 4.02
N ALA A 395 -5.91 0.00 3.69
CA ALA A 395 -4.77 -0.90 3.66
C ALA A 395 -3.74 -0.58 2.56
N GLY A 396 -4.16 -0.12 1.38
CA GLY A 396 -3.24 0.23 0.31
C GLY A 396 -2.41 1.45 0.65
N TRP A 397 -3.04 2.47 1.25
CA TRP A 397 -2.32 3.64 1.77
C TRP A 397 -1.35 3.31 2.90
N PHE A 398 -1.78 2.48 3.86
CA PHE A 398 -0.90 1.96 4.91
C PHE A 398 0.34 1.28 4.31
N MET A 399 0.16 0.42 3.30
CA MET A 399 1.24 -0.29 2.64
C MET A 399 2.19 0.63 1.88
N LEU A 400 1.67 1.65 1.18
CA LEU A 400 2.48 2.66 0.50
C LEU A 400 3.35 3.42 1.51
N VAL A 401 2.77 3.92 2.60
CA VAL A 401 3.48 4.66 3.64
C VAL A 401 4.55 3.80 4.31
N LEU A 402 4.20 2.55 4.66
CA LEU A 402 5.13 1.61 5.25
C LEU A 402 6.32 1.34 4.32
N CYS A 403 6.06 1.08 3.04
CA CYS A 403 7.11 0.87 2.05
C CYS A 403 7.98 2.10 1.83
N ALA A 404 7.38 3.29 1.76
CA ALA A 404 8.10 4.56 1.64
C ALA A 404 9.01 4.83 2.84
N LEU A 405 8.54 4.53 4.05
CA LEU A 405 9.34 4.63 5.26
C LEU A 405 10.55 3.67 5.23
N ARG A 406 10.33 2.40 4.87
CA ARG A 406 11.42 1.40 4.74
C ARG A 406 12.46 1.79 3.69
N ALA A 407 12.01 2.37 2.58
CA ALA A 407 12.89 2.91 1.54
C ALA A 407 13.71 4.10 2.05
N GLY A 408 13.14 4.94 2.92
CA GLY A 408 13.83 6.07 3.56
C GLY A 408 14.90 5.65 4.58
N GLN A 409 14.61 4.62 5.40
CA GLN A 409 15.51 4.16 6.46
C GLN A 409 16.79 3.49 5.93
N SER A 410 16.76 2.90 4.75
CA SER A 410 17.82 2.01 4.23
C SER A 410 18.95 2.71 3.46
N ARG A 411 18.86 4.03 3.21
CA ARG A 411 19.83 4.83 2.45
C ARG A 411 20.04 6.23 3.01
N SER A 412 20.26 6.35 4.33
CA SER A 412 20.72 7.63 4.87
C SER A 412 22.08 7.96 4.26
N TRP A 413 22.14 9.03 3.46
CA TRP A 413 23.36 9.65 2.89
C TRP A 413 24.49 9.84 3.93
N ARG A 414 24.16 9.83 5.22
CA ARG A 414 25.12 9.91 6.33
C ARG A 414 25.83 8.60 6.69
N GLU A 415 25.30 7.41 6.39
CA GLU A 415 26.12 6.18 6.55
C GLU A 415 27.37 6.24 5.67
N ASN A 416 27.28 6.89 4.51
CA ASN A 416 28.43 7.15 3.65
C ASN A 416 29.34 8.27 4.19
N ILE A 417 28.81 9.28 4.89
CA ILE A 417 29.61 10.36 5.51
C ILE A 417 30.31 9.84 6.76
N ASP A 418 29.62 9.11 7.61
CA ASP A 418 30.21 8.46 8.79
C ASP A 418 31.25 7.43 8.35
N ALA A 419 30.96 6.58 7.35
CA ALA A 419 31.97 5.67 6.78
C ALA A 419 33.17 6.40 6.12
N ALA A 420 32.95 7.59 5.55
CA ALA A 420 34.02 8.44 5.02
C ALA A 420 34.82 9.16 6.12
N HIS A 421 34.25 9.37 7.31
CA HIS A 421 34.95 9.90 8.47
C HIS A 421 35.70 8.80 9.24
N THR A 422 35.17 7.59 9.35
CA THR A 422 35.85 6.48 10.05
C THR A 422 37.06 5.95 9.27
N SER A 423 37.09 6.09 7.94
CA SER A 423 38.27 5.77 7.12
C SER A 423 39.42 6.77 7.24
N SER A 424 39.21 7.89 7.96
CA SER A 424 40.23 8.93 8.18
C SER A 424 40.94 8.86 9.53
N ILE A 425 40.64 7.88 10.39
CA ILE A 425 41.39 7.67 11.64
C ILE A 425 42.62 6.81 11.34
N PRO A 426 43.86 7.35 11.42
CA PRO A 426 45.06 6.55 11.30
C PRO A 426 45.11 5.59 12.48
N THR A 427 45.10 4.29 12.21
CA THR A 427 45.38 3.27 13.21
C THR A 427 46.76 3.55 13.83
N LEU A 428 46.78 3.77 15.15
CA LEU A 428 48.03 3.87 15.91
C LEU A 428 48.85 2.60 15.67
N ARG A 429 50.14 2.79 15.33
CA ARG A 429 51.10 1.71 15.11
C ARG A 429 51.22 0.83 16.36
N PRO A 430 51.46 -0.49 16.23
CA PRO A 430 51.89 -1.30 17.36
C PRO A 430 53.30 -0.87 17.77
N GLN A 431 53.49 -0.52 19.04
CA GLN A 431 54.82 -0.42 19.64
C GLN A 431 55.22 -1.80 20.14
N GLU A 432 56.40 -2.23 19.71
CA GLU A 432 57.16 -3.40 20.20
C GLU A 432 57.56 -3.25 21.68
#